data_AF-A0A9R0AKR2-F1
#
_entry.id   AF-A0A9R0AKR2-F1
#
_cell.length_a   1.000
_cell.length_b   1.000
_cell.length_c   1.000
_cell.angle_alpha   90.00
_cell.angle_beta   90.00
_cell.angle_gamma   90.00
#
_symmetry.space_group_name_H-M   'P 1'
#
loop_
_entity.id
_entity.type
_entity.pdbx_description
1 polymer ?
#
loop_
_entity_poly.entity_id
_entity_poly.type
_entity_poly.pdbx_seq_one_letter_code
_entity_poly.pdbx_strand_id
1 'polypeptide(L)'
;MAARPAFSFLLAVLACTGPAQPSPPLLLRPRERERDSGGASGGVNIAVVHSGSSHLPETSAGVGGVGGASSAGSGSGAGPSSSSNSGTGFLSRAWSGQVGESVMTPWGPANVIWLAVNESSPGSLLLQLCELLATTPLQGLVFEEEKPPPPNRAPLAPMLEFVSAQTGVPVIAVGGGAGLGREPQESGSVYLQFLCSTGLQLEVIFEVLEEFDWTAFSVVTTRHHGYEDFLAMVEGMIDGSFIGWERKSVVMLNLTDDPAGARTRRLLKENEAQVRLLYCSQEEAEHIFKAAWASGQATPSHMWFAVGPALSGLGLEGLPKALFAVRPQGWRDEPRRRIAKGVSVLTHGAMALRREYGGARGTSFAGNCVMDGNQTQRVPDRIR
;
A
#
# COMPACT_ATOMS: atom_id res chain seq x y z
N MET A 1 12.75 40.45 -29.59
CA MET A 1 12.77 40.28 -28.12
C MET A 1 11.35 40.00 -27.68
N ALA A 2 11.00 38.75 -27.44
CA ALA A 2 9.70 38.37 -26.88
C ALA A 2 9.95 37.68 -25.55
N ALA A 3 9.39 38.24 -24.49
CA ALA A 3 9.57 37.81 -23.12
C ALA A 3 8.97 36.40 -22.90
N ARG A 4 9.68 35.60 -22.13
CA ARG A 4 9.45 34.18 -21.84
C ARG A 4 8.12 33.95 -21.08
N PRO A 5 7.34 32.88 -21.37
CA PRO A 5 6.22 32.44 -20.54
C PRO A 5 6.68 31.51 -19.40
N ALA A 6 7.90 31.69 -18.87
CA ALA A 6 8.45 30.82 -17.82
C ALA A 6 7.81 31.05 -16.44
N PHE A 7 7.14 32.18 -16.23
CA PHE A 7 6.49 32.51 -14.95
C PHE A 7 5.14 31.81 -14.74
N SER A 8 4.43 31.43 -15.81
CA SER A 8 3.10 30.79 -15.70
C SER A 8 3.20 29.33 -15.24
N PHE A 9 4.22 28.61 -15.69
CA PHE A 9 4.44 27.20 -15.33
C PHE A 9 4.82 27.03 -13.86
N LEU A 10 5.67 27.90 -13.31
CA LEU A 10 6.02 27.88 -11.89
C LEU A 10 4.81 28.21 -11.01
N LEU A 11 3.95 29.14 -11.43
CA LEU A 11 2.76 29.52 -10.67
C LEU A 11 1.67 28.43 -10.69
N ALA A 12 1.46 27.75 -11.81
CA ALA A 12 0.51 26.63 -11.90
C ALA A 12 0.99 25.40 -11.11
N VAL A 13 2.29 25.08 -11.18
CA VAL A 13 2.90 24.03 -10.34
C VAL A 13 2.86 24.44 -8.86
N LEU A 14 3.15 25.70 -8.51
CA LEU A 14 3.03 26.20 -7.13
C LEU A 14 1.59 26.18 -6.60
N ALA A 15 0.59 26.38 -7.45
CA ALA A 15 -0.83 26.29 -7.09
C ALA A 15 -1.27 24.82 -6.88
N CYS A 16 -0.78 23.89 -7.70
CA CYS A 16 -1.00 22.45 -7.51
C CYS A 16 -0.14 21.84 -6.38
N THR A 17 0.94 22.52 -5.99
CA THR A 17 1.76 22.22 -4.81
C THR A 17 1.51 23.19 -3.66
N GLY A 18 0.32 23.80 -3.58
CA GLY A 18 -0.07 24.67 -2.46
C GLY A 18 0.29 24.02 -1.12
N PRO A 19 0.58 24.80 -0.06
CA PRO A 19 1.11 24.27 1.19
C PRO A 19 0.21 23.12 1.66
N ALA A 20 0.70 21.90 1.47
CA ALA A 20 -0.06 20.69 1.72
C ALA A 20 -0.31 20.66 3.22
N GLN A 21 -1.51 21.05 3.64
CA GLN A 21 -1.88 20.88 5.03
C GLN A 21 -1.85 19.37 5.29
N PRO A 22 -1.02 18.90 6.25
CA PRO A 22 -1.06 17.51 6.63
C PRO A 22 -2.49 17.21 7.06
N SER A 23 -2.98 16.04 6.68
CA SER A 23 -4.26 15.52 7.15
C SER A 23 -4.38 15.75 8.66
N PRO A 24 -5.55 16.14 9.20
CA PRO A 24 -5.69 16.46 10.63
C PRO A 24 -5.09 15.35 11.52
N PRO A 25 -4.44 15.70 12.65
CA PRO A 25 -3.65 14.75 13.42
C PRO A 25 -4.55 13.72 14.09
N LEU A 26 -4.69 12.55 13.45
CA LEU A 26 -5.11 11.32 14.10
C LEU A 26 -3.86 10.63 14.61
N LEU A 27 -3.44 10.99 15.82
CA LEU A 27 -2.41 10.24 16.54
C LEU A 27 -3.12 9.32 17.53
N LEU A 28 -2.75 8.05 17.52
CA LEU A 28 -3.20 7.08 18.51
C LEU A 28 -2.68 7.54 19.87
N ARG A 29 -3.58 7.84 20.80
CA ARG A 29 -3.22 8.20 22.17
C ARG A 29 -3.20 6.91 23.01
N PRO A 30 -2.10 6.60 23.73
CA PRO A 30 -2.08 5.50 24.68
C PRO A 30 -3.21 5.66 25.70
N ARG A 31 -3.86 4.55 26.05
CA ARG A 31 -4.85 4.54 27.13
C ARG A 31 -4.13 4.52 28.48
N GLU A 32 -4.46 5.46 29.37
CA GLU A 32 -4.04 5.37 30.78
C GLU A 32 -4.64 4.10 31.41
N ARG A 33 -3.80 3.25 32.02
CA ARG A 33 -4.23 2.02 32.72
C ARG A 33 -5.06 2.40 33.95
N GLU A 34 -6.34 2.60 33.75
CA GLU A 34 -7.30 2.72 34.84
C GLU A 34 -7.49 1.33 35.47
N ARG A 35 -7.31 1.27 36.79
CA ARG A 35 -7.34 0.05 37.60
C ARG A 35 -8.76 -0.53 37.58
N ASP A 36 -8.89 -1.69 36.93
CA ASP A 36 -9.99 -2.67 36.98
C ASP A 36 -11.38 -2.17 37.45
N SER A 37 -12.24 -1.87 36.48
CA SER A 37 -13.67 -2.14 36.61
C SER A 37 -13.99 -3.35 35.73
N GLY A 38 -14.17 -4.50 36.36
CA GLY A 38 -14.51 -5.75 35.69
C GLY A 38 -15.82 -5.66 34.92
N GLY A 39 -15.77 -6.01 33.64
CA GLY A 39 -16.95 -6.15 32.78
C GLY A 39 -16.66 -5.78 31.33
N ALA A 40 -16.23 -6.78 30.54
CA ALA A 40 -16.04 -6.72 29.08
C ALA A 40 -15.08 -5.62 28.57
N SER A 41 -13.84 -6.02 28.26
CA SER A 41 -12.92 -5.24 27.43
C SER A 41 -13.55 -4.98 26.06
N GLY A 42 -14.31 -3.90 25.93
CA GLY A 42 -15.03 -3.52 24.72
C GLY A 42 -14.15 -2.99 23.59
N GLY A 43 -12.84 -3.27 23.61
CA GLY A 43 -11.89 -2.84 22.58
C GLY A 43 -12.08 -3.60 21.26
N VAL A 44 -11.57 -3.01 20.17
CA VAL A 44 -11.40 -3.67 18.87
C VAL A 44 -9.97 -4.18 18.76
N ASN A 45 -9.77 -5.48 18.55
CA ASN A 45 -8.45 -6.06 18.31
C ASN A 45 -8.07 -5.85 16.84
N ILE A 46 -7.00 -5.10 16.60
CA ILE A 46 -6.51 -4.77 15.27
C ILE A 46 -5.04 -5.18 15.18
N ALA A 47 -4.70 -6.02 14.21
CA ALA A 47 -3.31 -6.31 13.89
C ALA A 47 -2.74 -5.21 12.98
N VAL A 48 -1.50 -4.80 13.20
CA VAL A 48 -0.76 -3.91 12.30
C VAL A 48 0.46 -4.65 11.78
N VAL A 49 0.47 -4.94 10.49
CA VAL A 49 1.61 -5.50 9.77
C VAL A 49 2.41 -4.35 9.19
N HIS A 50 3.64 -4.18 9.65
CA HIS A 50 4.57 -3.18 9.12
C HIS A 50 5.74 -3.86 8.40
N SER A 51 5.89 -3.57 7.11
CA SER A 51 7.00 -3.99 6.26
C SER A 51 7.93 -2.79 6.00
N GLY A 52 9.06 -2.72 6.71
CA GLY A 52 10.00 -1.60 6.62
C GLY A 52 11.02 -1.55 7.77
N SER A 53 12.09 -0.77 7.56
CA SER A 53 13.18 -0.58 8.53
C SER A 53 12.90 0.53 9.55
N SER A 54 11.69 1.12 9.54
CA SER A 54 11.37 2.25 10.40
C SER A 54 11.07 1.79 11.83
N HIS A 55 11.83 2.32 12.80
CA HIS A 55 11.61 2.13 14.23
C HIS A 55 10.19 2.61 14.62
N LEU A 56 9.30 1.66 14.92
CA LEU A 56 8.11 1.88 15.73
C LEU A 56 8.55 2.26 17.17
N PRO A 57 7.73 3.00 17.94
CA PRO A 57 8.22 3.93 18.96
C PRO A 57 9.07 3.27 20.04
N GLU A 58 10.23 3.87 20.32
CA GLU A 58 10.86 3.78 21.62
C GLU A 58 9.87 4.33 22.65
N THR A 59 9.37 3.47 23.52
CA THR A 59 8.67 3.90 24.73
C THR A 59 9.62 4.76 25.54
N SER A 60 9.20 5.99 25.83
CA SER A 60 9.90 6.92 26.72
C SER A 60 10.14 6.29 28.10
N ALA A 61 11.30 5.66 28.29
CA ALA A 61 11.83 5.31 29.60
C ALA A 61 12.63 6.50 30.13
N GLY A 62 11.92 7.50 30.65
CA GLY A 62 12.52 8.49 31.53
C GLY A 62 12.64 7.92 32.94
N VAL A 63 13.84 7.52 33.35
CA VAL A 63 14.29 7.60 34.75
C VAL A 63 15.79 7.90 34.72
N GLY A 64 16.17 9.04 35.32
CA GLY A 64 17.54 9.51 35.36
C GLY A 64 18.46 8.66 36.22
N GLY A 65 19.76 8.74 35.91
CA GLY A 65 20.84 8.15 36.70
C GLY A 65 22.19 8.62 36.17
N VAL A 66 22.69 9.69 36.78
CA VAL A 66 23.97 10.36 36.53
C VAL A 66 25.17 9.41 36.69
N GLY A 67 26.17 9.53 35.82
CA GLY A 67 27.57 9.25 36.20
C GLY A 67 28.51 8.73 35.11
N GLY A 68 29.49 9.55 34.73
CA GLY A 68 30.87 9.07 34.54
C GLY A 68 31.37 8.91 33.10
N ALA A 69 32.10 9.93 32.64
CA ALA A 69 33.01 9.84 31.49
C ALA A 69 34.15 8.82 31.73
N SER A 70 34.62 8.17 30.67
CA SER A 70 36.01 8.23 30.16
C SER A 70 36.55 6.93 29.54
N SER A 71 37.33 7.15 28.47
CA SER A 71 38.50 6.41 27.99
C SER A 71 38.38 5.13 27.14
N ALA A 72 39.09 5.24 26.02
CA ALA A 72 39.62 4.24 25.12
C ALA A 72 40.25 3.00 25.79
N GLY A 73 40.22 1.87 25.08
CA GLY A 73 41.02 0.69 25.39
C GLY A 73 40.83 -0.43 24.37
N SER A 74 41.76 -0.50 23.42
CA SER A 74 42.02 -1.66 22.55
C SER A 74 42.27 -2.94 23.37
N GLY A 75 41.81 -4.09 22.88
CA GLY A 75 42.14 -5.37 23.53
C GLY A 75 41.57 -6.60 22.82
N SER A 76 42.39 -7.19 21.97
CA SER A 76 42.23 -8.47 21.28
C SER A 76 42.03 -9.64 22.26
N GLY A 77 41.21 -10.63 21.90
CA GLY A 77 41.07 -11.87 22.66
C GLY A 77 40.25 -12.93 21.94
N ALA A 78 40.90 -13.67 21.04
CA ALA A 78 40.37 -14.89 20.44
C ALA A 78 40.59 -16.09 21.38
N GLY A 79 39.57 -16.93 21.53
CA GLY A 79 39.66 -18.21 22.22
C GLY A 79 38.35 -19.00 22.08
N PRO A 80 38.34 -20.19 21.46
CA PRO A 80 37.12 -20.95 21.18
C PRO A 80 36.80 -21.89 22.35
N SER A 81 35.52 -22.07 22.67
CA SER A 81 35.06 -23.23 23.43
C SER A 81 33.79 -23.79 22.82
N SER A 82 33.98 -24.92 22.14
CA SER A 82 32.94 -25.82 21.67
C SER A 82 32.44 -26.68 22.83
N SER A 83 31.17 -26.52 23.19
CA SER A 83 30.40 -27.56 23.88
C SER A 83 29.13 -27.82 23.09
N SER A 84 29.24 -28.80 22.21
CA SER A 84 28.13 -29.52 21.61
C SER A 84 27.32 -30.21 22.72
N ASN A 85 26.08 -29.76 22.94
CA ASN A 85 25.06 -30.61 23.52
C ASN A 85 23.85 -30.63 22.59
N SER A 86 23.79 -31.69 21.80
CA SER A 86 22.66 -32.11 20.98
C SER A 86 21.58 -32.67 21.90
N GLY A 87 20.46 -31.96 22.02
CA GLY A 87 19.25 -32.45 22.69
C GLY A 87 18.04 -31.70 22.15
N THR A 88 17.39 -32.31 21.17
CA THR A 88 15.95 -32.17 20.82
C THR A 88 15.21 -30.95 21.38
N GLY A 89 15.01 -29.94 20.54
CA GLY A 89 14.22 -28.74 20.85
C GLY A 89 13.90 -27.91 19.61
N PHE A 90 13.46 -28.56 18.53
CA PHE A 90 12.74 -27.86 17.46
C PHE A 90 11.32 -27.58 17.98
N LEU A 91 10.82 -26.36 17.75
CA LEU A 91 9.53 -25.78 18.21
C LEU A 91 9.59 -24.97 19.53
N SER A 92 10.37 -23.89 19.55
CA SER A 92 10.04 -22.66 20.29
C SER A 92 10.95 -21.53 19.82
N ARG A 93 10.70 -21.04 18.59
CA ARG A 93 11.18 -19.72 18.24
C ARG A 93 10.17 -18.75 18.84
N ALA A 94 10.49 -18.28 20.04
CA ALA A 94 9.68 -17.36 20.82
C ALA A 94 9.22 -16.18 19.95
N TRP A 95 7.90 -16.00 19.97
CA TRP A 95 7.16 -14.86 19.44
C TRP A 95 7.88 -13.54 19.80
N SER A 96 8.20 -12.72 18.80
CA SER A 96 8.72 -11.35 19.00
C SER A 96 7.66 -10.29 18.69
N GLY A 97 6.38 -10.62 18.87
CA GLY A 97 5.30 -9.63 18.79
C GLY A 97 5.40 -8.67 19.97
N GLN A 98 5.55 -7.37 19.71
CA GLN A 98 5.44 -6.37 20.77
C GLN A 98 4.03 -6.44 21.37
N VAL A 99 3.98 -6.38 22.70
CA VAL A 99 2.78 -6.35 23.53
C VAL A 99 1.75 -5.40 22.94
N GLY A 100 0.51 -5.87 22.80
CA GLY A 100 -0.57 -5.06 22.23
C GLY A 100 -0.77 -3.76 23.01
N GLU A 101 -0.69 -2.62 22.32
CA GLU A 101 -0.92 -1.31 22.93
C GLU A 101 -2.41 -0.98 22.85
N SER A 102 -3.02 -0.67 23.99
CA SER A 102 -4.39 -0.15 24.01
C SER A 102 -4.36 1.34 23.68
N VAL A 103 -5.03 1.71 22.60
CA VAL A 103 -5.08 3.09 22.08
C VAL A 103 -6.51 3.60 22.03
N MET A 104 -6.66 4.90 22.25
CA MET A 104 -7.94 5.58 22.10
C MET A 104 -8.05 6.20 20.71
N THR A 105 -9.09 5.81 19.97
CA THR A 105 -9.50 6.46 18.73
C THR A 105 -10.71 7.37 18.98
N PRO A 106 -11.07 8.28 18.04
CA PRO A 106 -12.29 9.08 18.16
C PRO A 106 -13.57 8.24 18.28
N TRP A 107 -13.54 6.96 17.87
CA TRP A 107 -14.71 6.10 17.77
C TRP A 107 -14.83 5.06 18.89
N GLY A 108 -13.75 4.85 19.64
CA GLY A 108 -13.67 3.87 20.71
C GLY A 108 -12.25 3.36 21.00
N PRO A 109 -12.10 2.49 22.01
CA PRO A 109 -10.83 1.85 22.32
C PRO A 109 -10.47 0.78 21.30
N ALA A 110 -9.18 0.70 20.94
CA ALA A 110 -8.62 -0.36 20.11
C ALA A 110 -7.40 -0.98 20.79
N ASN A 111 -7.21 -2.29 20.64
CA ASN A 111 -6.01 -2.99 21.04
C ASN A 111 -5.20 -3.28 19.79
N VAL A 112 -4.05 -2.62 19.66
CA VAL A 112 -3.20 -2.70 18.47
C VAL A 112 -2.09 -3.72 18.68
N ILE A 113 -2.05 -4.75 17.85
CA ILE A 113 -1.08 -5.85 17.91
C ILE A 113 -0.09 -5.67 16.77
N TRP A 114 1.17 -5.41 17.10
CA TRP A 114 2.20 -5.10 16.11
C TRP A 114 2.90 -6.36 15.59
N LEU A 115 2.95 -6.50 14.27
CA LEU A 115 3.66 -7.55 13.54
C LEU A 115 4.73 -6.89 12.66
N ALA A 116 5.98 -6.93 13.12
CA ALA A 116 7.11 -6.42 12.35
C ALA A 116 7.56 -7.46 11.33
N VAL A 117 7.59 -7.05 10.05
CA VAL A 117 7.96 -7.89 8.92
C VAL A 117 9.23 -7.33 8.30
N ASN A 118 10.38 -7.78 8.81
CA ASN A 118 11.66 -7.29 8.29
C ASN A 118 12.00 -7.94 6.93
N GLU A 119 11.84 -9.27 6.81
CA GLU A 119 12.17 -10.04 5.59
C GLU A 119 11.33 -11.33 5.44
N SER A 120 10.07 -11.35 5.89
CA SER A 120 9.25 -12.56 5.77
C SER A 120 8.81 -12.78 4.32
N SER A 121 8.90 -14.05 3.87
CA SER A 121 8.22 -14.52 2.68
C SER A 121 6.70 -14.49 2.94
N PRO A 122 5.86 -14.39 1.88
CA PRO A 122 4.40 -14.43 2.05
C PRO A 122 3.93 -15.63 2.89
N GLY A 123 4.60 -16.79 2.73
CA GLY A 123 4.30 -18.01 3.49
C GLY A 123 4.60 -17.90 4.98
N SER A 124 5.71 -17.28 5.40
CA SER A 124 5.99 -17.14 6.83
C SER A 124 5.09 -16.10 7.51
N LEU A 125 4.73 -15.02 6.82
CA LEU A 125 3.73 -14.07 7.32
C LEU A 125 2.34 -14.73 7.43
N LEU A 126 1.95 -15.54 6.45
CA LEU A 126 0.69 -16.27 6.49
C LEU A 126 0.60 -17.16 7.75
N LEU A 127 1.65 -17.93 8.04
CA LEU A 127 1.69 -18.78 9.23
C LEU A 127 1.58 -17.96 10.54
N GLN A 128 2.29 -16.84 10.62
CA GLN A 128 2.22 -15.93 11.77
C GLN A 128 0.81 -15.33 11.96
N LEU A 129 0.16 -14.94 10.85
CA LEU A 129 -1.21 -14.44 10.89
C LEU A 129 -2.20 -15.52 11.31
N CYS A 130 -2.04 -16.75 10.82
CA CYS A 130 -2.87 -17.87 11.23
C CYS A 130 -2.75 -18.19 12.72
N GLU A 131 -1.53 -18.18 13.26
CA GLU A 131 -1.29 -18.38 14.70
C GLU A 131 -1.92 -17.25 15.55
N LEU A 132 -1.80 -16.00 15.08
CA LEU A 132 -2.44 -14.86 15.74
C LEU A 132 -3.97 -14.97 15.71
N LEU A 133 -4.55 -15.31 14.56
CA LEU A 133 -6.00 -15.46 14.38
C LEU A 133 -6.59 -16.65 15.14
N ALA A 134 -5.79 -17.69 15.42
CA ALA A 134 -6.19 -18.82 16.24
C ALA A 134 -6.26 -18.47 17.74
N THR A 135 -5.40 -17.57 18.21
CA THR A 135 -5.28 -17.21 19.63
C THR A 135 -6.03 -15.93 19.98
N THR A 136 -6.20 -15.03 19.01
CA THR A 136 -6.78 -13.71 19.21
C THR A 136 -7.84 -13.42 18.14
N PRO A 137 -9.11 -13.23 18.51
CA PRO A 137 -10.15 -12.85 17.56
C PRO A 137 -9.88 -11.43 17.06
N LEU A 138 -9.40 -11.30 15.82
CA LEU A 138 -9.14 -10.01 15.17
C LEU A 138 -10.40 -9.48 14.49
N GLN A 139 -10.62 -8.17 14.61
CA GLN A 139 -11.69 -7.46 13.90
C GLN A 139 -11.18 -6.70 12.68
N GLY A 140 -9.87 -6.62 12.50
CA GLY A 140 -9.27 -6.04 11.31
C GLY A 140 -7.75 -6.10 11.33
N LEU A 141 -7.17 -5.83 10.16
CA LEU A 141 -5.73 -5.79 9.95
C LEU A 141 -5.38 -4.51 9.19
N VAL A 142 -4.37 -3.80 9.64
CA VAL A 142 -3.76 -2.68 8.91
C VAL A 142 -2.45 -3.17 8.33
N PHE A 143 -2.27 -2.98 7.03
CA PHE A 143 -1.03 -3.27 6.34
C PHE A 143 -0.36 -1.97 5.93
N GLU A 144 0.86 -1.76 6.41
CA GLU A 144 1.68 -0.64 6.02
C GLU A 144 3.01 -1.16 5.47
N GLU A 145 3.29 -0.79 4.23
CA GLU A 145 4.54 -1.06 3.57
C GLU A 145 4.99 0.25 2.95
N GLU A 146 6.08 0.82 3.47
CA GLU A 146 6.52 2.16 3.12
C GLU A 146 7.02 2.23 1.68
N LYS A 147 7.81 1.22 1.28
CA LYS A 147 8.36 1.08 -0.06
C LYS A 147 7.93 -0.26 -0.64
N PRO A 148 7.64 -0.32 -1.95
CA PRO A 148 7.43 -1.59 -2.62
C PRO A 148 8.59 -2.57 -2.36
N PRO A 149 8.32 -3.88 -2.34
CA PRO A 149 9.37 -4.86 -2.16
C PRO A 149 10.40 -4.79 -3.30
N PRO A 150 11.66 -5.12 -3.03
CA PRO A 150 12.64 -5.29 -4.09
C PRO A 150 12.19 -6.41 -5.07
N PRO A 151 12.65 -6.40 -6.33
CA PRO A 151 12.17 -7.32 -7.38
C PRO A 151 12.41 -8.81 -7.07
N ASN A 152 13.26 -9.15 -6.11
CA ASN A 152 13.49 -10.52 -5.64
C ASN A 152 12.53 -10.97 -4.53
N ARG A 153 11.59 -10.10 -4.11
CA ARG A 153 10.65 -10.38 -3.03
C ARG A 153 9.22 -10.19 -3.53
N ALA A 154 8.40 -11.21 -3.33
CA ALA A 154 7.00 -11.17 -3.73
C ALA A 154 6.20 -10.13 -2.92
N PRO A 155 5.25 -9.42 -3.56
CA PRO A 155 4.37 -8.48 -2.86
C PRO A 155 3.46 -9.19 -1.85
N LEU A 156 3.26 -8.55 -0.70
CA LEU A 156 2.43 -9.09 0.37
C LEU A 156 0.94 -8.81 0.17
N ALA A 157 0.59 -7.75 -0.57
CA ALA A 157 -0.78 -7.31 -0.79
C ALA A 157 -1.70 -8.41 -1.35
N PRO A 158 -1.33 -9.18 -2.40
CA PRO A 158 -2.18 -10.28 -2.90
C PRO A 158 -2.41 -11.39 -1.86
N MET A 159 -1.38 -11.72 -1.06
CA MET A 159 -1.52 -12.72 0.00
C MET A 159 -2.43 -12.23 1.13
N LEU A 160 -2.37 -10.95 1.48
CA LEU A 160 -3.26 -10.36 2.48
C LEU A 160 -4.70 -10.22 1.98
N GLU A 161 -4.91 -9.94 0.69
CA GLU A 161 -6.23 -10.00 0.05
C GLU A 161 -6.82 -11.41 0.15
N PHE A 162 -6.02 -12.44 -0.11
CA PHE A 162 -6.42 -13.84 0.05
C PHE A 162 -6.79 -14.14 1.51
N VAL A 163 -5.95 -13.74 2.49
CA VAL A 163 -6.28 -13.90 3.92
C VAL A 163 -7.61 -13.22 4.25
N SER A 164 -7.86 -12.03 3.72
CA SER A 164 -9.13 -11.33 3.92
C SER A 164 -10.32 -12.12 3.34
N ALA A 165 -10.18 -12.66 2.13
CA ALA A 165 -11.21 -13.48 1.49
C ALA A 165 -11.52 -14.75 2.26
N GLN A 166 -10.49 -15.44 2.77
CA GLN A 166 -10.66 -16.72 3.47
C GLN A 166 -11.16 -16.57 4.91
N THR A 167 -10.76 -15.50 5.61
CA THR A 167 -11.04 -15.32 7.04
C THR A 167 -12.19 -14.35 7.32
N GLY A 168 -12.58 -13.54 6.33
CA GLY A 168 -13.51 -12.43 6.49
C GLY A 168 -12.93 -11.24 7.27
N VAL A 169 -11.65 -11.29 7.67
CA VAL A 169 -11.00 -10.18 8.39
C VAL A 169 -10.76 -9.03 7.41
N PRO A 170 -11.26 -7.82 7.68
CA PRO A 170 -11.01 -6.68 6.81
C PRO A 170 -9.55 -6.24 6.91
N VAL A 171 -8.94 -6.02 5.76
CA VAL A 171 -7.57 -5.55 5.63
C VAL A 171 -7.59 -4.14 5.06
N ILE A 172 -6.93 -3.18 5.71
CA ILE A 172 -6.71 -1.84 5.18
C ILE A 172 -5.23 -1.65 4.90
N ALA A 173 -4.88 -1.55 3.62
CA ALA A 173 -3.55 -1.19 3.17
C ALA A 173 -3.40 0.33 3.10
N VAL A 174 -2.49 0.88 3.92
CA VAL A 174 -2.36 2.33 4.14
C VAL A 174 -1.04 2.91 3.61
N GLY A 175 -0.10 2.08 3.16
CA GLY A 175 1.24 2.47 2.70
C GLY A 175 1.43 2.41 1.18
N GLY A 176 2.66 2.54 0.72
CA GLY A 176 3.05 2.41 -0.69
C GLY A 176 2.72 1.03 -1.28
N GLY A 177 2.90 -0.04 -0.49
CA GLY A 177 2.52 -1.40 -0.90
C GLY A 177 1.00 -1.62 -1.04
N ALA A 178 0.16 -0.66 -0.63
CA ALA A 178 -1.27 -0.74 -0.89
C ALA A 178 -1.57 -0.85 -2.38
N GLY A 179 -0.72 -0.28 -3.25
CA GLY A 179 -0.91 -0.24 -4.71
C GLY A 179 -0.73 -1.56 -5.42
N LEU A 180 -0.28 -2.58 -4.69
CA LEU A 180 0.04 -3.90 -5.23
C LEU A 180 -1.10 -4.90 -5.05
N GLY A 181 -2.25 -4.46 -4.52
CA GLY A 181 -3.45 -5.30 -4.45
C GLY A 181 -4.07 -5.52 -5.82
N ARG A 182 -4.88 -6.57 -5.94
CA ARG A 182 -5.52 -6.91 -7.21
C ARG A 182 -6.74 -6.04 -7.49
N GLU A 183 -6.98 -5.77 -8.77
CA GLU A 183 -8.20 -5.18 -9.29
C GLU A 183 -8.66 -6.02 -10.50
N PRO A 184 -9.85 -6.66 -10.47
CA PRO A 184 -10.82 -6.75 -9.37
C PRO A 184 -10.36 -7.68 -8.22
N GLN A 185 -10.91 -7.47 -7.02
CA GLN A 185 -10.59 -8.26 -5.81
C GLN A 185 -11.28 -9.63 -5.76
N GLU A 186 -10.82 -10.53 -4.87
CA GLU A 186 -11.40 -11.86 -4.68
C GLU A 186 -12.79 -11.76 -4.04
N SER A 187 -13.72 -12.60 -4.50
CA SER A 187 -15.08 -12.63 -3.96
C SER A 187 -15.05 -12.92 -2.46
N GLY A 188 -15.67 -12.04 -1.66
CA GLY A 188 -15.69 -12.15 -0.21
C GLY A 188 -14.56 -11.39 0.50
N SER A 189 -13.49 -11.00 -0.21
CA SER A 189 -12.43 -10.17 0.34
C SER A 189 -12.97 -8.81 0.81
N VAL A 190 -12.34 -8.26 1.84
CA VAL A 190 -12.59 -6.91 2.34
C VAL A 190 -11.26 -6.18 2.42
N TYR A 191 -10.64 -5.99 1.25
CA TYR A 191 -9.34 -5.36 1.11
C TYR A 191 -9.51 -3.90 0.71
N LEU A 192 -9.20 -2.96 1.60
CA LEU A 192 -9.32 -1.53 1.36
C LEU A 192 -7.93 -0.93 1.16
N GLN A 193 -7.80 0.02 0.23
CA GLN A 193 -6.52 0.65 -0.11
C GLN A 193 -6.63 2.17 0.04
N PHE A 194 -5.66 2.80 0.72
CA PHE A 194 -5.55 4.27 0.76
C PHE A 194 -4.88 4.79 -0.51
N LEU A 195 -5.56 4.62 -1.65
CA LEU A 195 -5.10 4.99 -2.98
C LEU A 195 -6.20 5.67 -3.77
N CYS A 196 -5.81 6.17 -4.95
CA CYS A 196 -6.76 6.61 -5.96
C CYS A 196 -7.10 5.43 -6.87
N SER A 197 -8.40 5.22 -7.13
CA SER A 197 -8.85 4.26 -8.14
C SER A 197 -8.35 4.66 -9.52
N THR A 198 -8.21 3.66 -10.41
CA THR A 198 -7.77 3.88 -11.80
C THR A 198 -8.66 4.91 -12.51
N GLY A 199 -9.98 4.87 -12.30
CA GLY A 199 -10.93 5.85 -12.86
C GLY A 199 -10.68 7.28 -12.37
N LEU A 200 -10.51 7.50 -11.07
CA LEU A 200 -10.21 8.84 -10.52
C LEU A 200 -8.86 9.38 -11.04
N GLN A 201 -7.87 8.51 -11.21
CA GLN A 201 -6.59 8.91 -11.80
C GLN A 201 -6.79 9.37 -13.26
N LEU A 202 -7.60 8.66 -14.03
CA LEU A 202 -7.93 9.05 -15.40
C LEU A 202 -8.68 10.38 -15.46
N GLU A 203 -9.67 10.61 -14.61
CA GLU A 203 -10.36 11.90 -14.51
C GLU A 203 -9.36 13.05 -14.34
N VAL A 204 -8.48 12.96 -13.34
CA VAL A 204 -7.44 13.99 -13.08
C VAL A 204 -6.49 14.13 -14.28
N ILE A 205 -6.10 13.02 -14.91
CA ILE A 205 -5.20 13.06 -16.05
C ILE A 205 -5.85 13.75 -17.25
N PHE A 206 -7.11 13.43 -17.56
CA PHE A 206 -7.82 14.02 -18.69
C PHE A 206 -8.08 15.52 -18.50
N GLU A 207 -8.35 15.97 -17.28
CA GLU A 207 -8.40 17.40 -16.94
C GLU A 207 -7.06 18.10 -17.22
N VAL A 208 -5.93 17.45 -16.87
CA VAL A 208 -4.59 17.98 -17.20
C VAL A 208 -4.37 17.97 -18.71
N LEU A 209 -4.75 16.92 -19.42
CA LEU A 209 -4.61 16.88 -20.88
C LEU A 209 -5.43 17.99 -21.56
N GLU A 210 -6.63 18.28 -21.05
CA GLU A 210 -7.50 19.34 -21.56
C GLU A 210 -6.88 20.72 -21.32
N GLU A 211 -6.43 21.01 -20.10
CA GLU A 211 -5.80 22.29 -19.73
C GLU A 211 -4.55 22.62 -20.58
N PHE A 212 -3.84 21.59 -21.06
CA PHE A 212 -2.65 21.75 -21.91
C PHE A 212 -2.89 21.53 -23.40
N ASP A 213 -4.15 21.43 -23.83
CA ASP A 213 -4.54 21.15 -25.23
C ASP A 213 -3.89 19.87 -25.81
N TRP A 214 -3.57 18.90 -24.95
CA TRP A 214 -2.99 17.61 -25.35
C TRP A 214 -4.08 16.61 -25.72
N THR A 215 -4.80 16.90 -26.81
CA THR A 215 -5.97 16.12 -27.24
C THR A 215 -5.64 14.81 -27.94
N ALA A 216 -4.38 14.57 -28.32
CA ALA A 216 -3.94 13.37 -29.03
C ALA A 216 -2.90 12.56 -28.24
N PHE A 217 -3.20 11.29 -27.96
CA PHE A 217 -2.37 10.44 -27.11
C PHE A 217 -2.33 8.98 -27.59
N SER A 218 -1.38 8.21 -27.08
CA SER A 218 -1.35 6.75 -27.22
C SER A 218 -1.54 6.08 -25.87
N VAL A 219 -2.12 4.88 -25.89
CA VAL A 219 -2.18 4.00 -24.73
C VAL A 219 -1.10 2.94 -24.85
N VAL A 220 -0.36 2.69 -23.77
CA VAL A 220 0.62 1.62 -23.63
C VAL A 220 0.22 0.79 -22.43
N THR A 221 0.05 -0.52 -22.59
CA THR A 221 -0.38 -1.39 -21.49
C THR A 221 0.25 -2.78 -21.61
N THR A 222 0.36 -3.48 -20.49
CA THR A 222 0.65 -4.92 -20.44
C THR A 222 -0.64 -5.71 -20.20
N ARG A 223 -0.52 -7.03 -20.02
CA ARG A 223 -1.60 -7.90 -19.54
C ARG A 223 -1.71 -7.93 -18.00
N HIS A 224 -1.31 -6.85 -17.34
CA HIS A 224 -1.52 -6.72 -15.89
C HIS A 224 -3.01 -6.79 -15.55
N HIS A 225 -3.37 -7.33 -14.39
CA HIS A 225 -4.78 -7.43 -13.99
C HIS A 225 -5.48 -6.06 -14.05
N GLY A 226 -6.74 -6.04 -14.47
CA GLY A 226 -7.51 -4.80 -14.63
C GLY A 226 -7.20 -4.01 -15.92
N TYR A 227 -6.32 -4.49 -16.81
CA TYR A 227 -6.01 -3.76 -18.05
C TYR A 227 -7.23 -3.57 -18.96
N GLU A 228 -8.17 -4.54 -19.00
CA GLU A 228 -9.39 -4.45 -19.81
C GLU A 228 -10.32 -3.36 -19.29
N ASP A 229 -10.49 -3.29 -17.96
CA ASP A 229 -11.25 -2.24 -17.29
C ASP A 229 -10.61 -0.87 -17.53
N PHE A 230 -9.27 -0.78 -17.44
CA PHE A 230 -8.51 0.42 -17.80
C PHE A 230 -8.77 0.89 -19.24
N LEU A 231 -8.71 -0.02 -20.21
CA LEU A 231 -8.99 0.31 -21.61
C LEU A 231 -10.44 0.76 -21.81
N ALA A 232 -11.39 0.10 -21.15
CA ALA A 232 -12.80 0.48 -21.18
C ALA A 232 -13.05 1.85 -20.53
N MET A 233 -12.39 2.16 -19.41
CA MET A 233 -12.45 3.49 -18.78
C MET A 233 -11.88 4.56 -19.69
N VAL A 234 -10.72 4.34 -20.33
CA VAL A 234 -10.16 5.28 -21.31
C VAL A 234 -11.12 5.50 -22.48
N GLU A 235 -11.75 4.43 -22.99
CA GLU A 235 -12.77 4.55 -24.03
C GLU A 235 -13.97 5.39 -23.56
N GLY A 236 -14.45 5.17 -22.34
CA GLY A 236 -15.55 5.94 -21.75
C GLY A 236 -15.22 7.42 -21.54
N MET A 237 -13.95 7.78 -21.33
CA MET A 237 -13.50 9.18 -21.22
C MET A 237 -13.47 9.89 -22.59
N ILE A 238 -13.23 9.15 -23.67
CA ILE A 238 -13.15 9.73 -25.03
C ILE A 238 -14.50 9.72 -25.76
N ASP A 239 -15.34 8.72 -25.51
CA ASP A 239 -16.61 8.55 -26.21
C ASP A 239 -17.59 9.70 -25.89
N GLY A 240 -18.16 10.30 -26.92
CA GLY A 240 -19.10 11.43 -26.80
C GLY A 240 -18.51 12.73 -26.24
N SER A 241 -17.19 12.82 -26.01
CA SER A 241 -16.55 14.04 -25.51
C SER A 241 -16.53 15.16 -26.56
N PHE A 242 -16.87 16.39 -26.13
CA PHE A 242 -16.86 17.57 -27.01
C PHE A 242 -15.44 18.04 -27.38
N ILE A 243 -14.42 17.59 -26.63
CA ILE A 243 -13.01 17.98 -26.81
C ILE A 243 -12.43 17.37 -28.10
N GLY A 244 -12.99 16.26 -28.56
CA GLY A 244 -12.53 15.56 -29.76
C GLY A 244 -11.20 14.83 -29.55
N TRP A 245 -11.10 14.06 -28.46
CA TRP A 245 -9.91 13.26 -28.13
C TRP A 245 -9.51 12.30 -29.25
N GLU A 246 -8.22 12.27 -29.59
CA GLU A 246 -7.64 11.39 -30.61
C GLU A 246 -6.75 10.32 -29.96
N ARG A 247 -7.27 9.09 -29.82
CA ARG A 247 -6.45 7.93 -29.45
C ARG A 247 -5.69 7.40 -30.68
N LYS A 248 -4.41 7.76 -30.82
CA LYS A 248 -3.56 7.39 -31.97
C LYS A 248 -3.31 5.90 -32.09
N SER A 249 -3.05 5.23 -30.97
CA SER A 249 -2.76 3.79 -30.95
C SER A 249 -2.91 3.19 -29.56
N VAL A 250 -3.06 1.86 -29.52
CA VAL A 250 -2.97 1.04 -28.30
C VAL A 250 -1.81 0.05 -28.49
N VAL A 251 -0.79 0.16 -27.65
CA VAL A 251 0.40 -0.71 -27.68
C VAL A 251 0.33 -1.70 -26.54
N MET A 252 0.04 -2.96 -26.87
CA MET A 252 0.05 -4.07 -25.91
C MET A 252 1.45 -4.69 -25.83
N LEU A 253 2.10 -4.56 -24.67
CA LEU A 253 3.44 -5.09 -24.42
C LEU A 253 3.37 -6.44 -23.73
N ASN A 254 4.10 -7.42 -24.27
CA ASN A 254 4.25 -8.73 -23.66
C ASN A 254 5.71 -8.93 -23.25
N LEU A 255 5.97 -8.81 -21.95
CA LEU A 255 7.33 -8.81 -21.40
C LEU A 255 7.84 -10.22 -21.08
N THR A 256 6.94 -11.20 -20.86
CA THR A 256 7.34 -12.58 -20.51
C THR A 256 8.09 -13.26 -21.64
N ASP A 257 7.72 -12.97 -22.89
CA ASP A 257 8.31 -13.57 -24.09
C ASP A 257 9.45 -12.72 -24.68
N ASP A 258 9.90 -11.66 -23.99
CA ASP A 258 10.92 -10.72 -24.47
C ASP A 258 11.95 -10.36 -23.37
N PRO A 259 12.72 -11.35 -22.86
CA PRO A 259 13.68 -11.11 -21.77
C PRO A 259 14.79 -10.10 -22.13
N ALA A 260 15.12 -9.98 -23.42
CA ALA A 260 16.09 -9.01 -23.93
C ALA A 260 15.48 -7.63 -24.23
N GLY A 261 14.15 -7.47 -24.10
CA GLY A 261 13.43 -6.22 -24.35
C GLY A 261 13.52 -5.72 -25.79
N ALA A 262 13.87 -6.58 -26.76
CA ALA A 262 14.12 -6.17 -28.14
C ALA A 262 12.82 -5.85 -28.87
N ARG A 263 11.77 -6.66 -28.66
CA ARG A 263 10.44 -6.42 -29.22
C ARG A 263 9.83 -5.19 -28.58
N THR A 264 9.90 -5.08 -27.26
CA THR A 264 9.40 -3.95 -26.47
C THR A 264 10.02 -2.64 -26.95
N ARG A 265 11.35 -2.58 -27.08
CA ARG A 265 12.07 -1.41 -27.59
C ARG A 265 11.65 -1.03 -29.01
N ARG A 266 11.41 -2.02 -29.88
CA ARG A 266 10.95 -1.79 -31.24
C ARG A 266 9.54 -1.19 -31.27
N LEU A 267 8.60 -1.79 -30.54
CA LEU A 267 7.21 -1.31 -30.45
C LEU A 267 7.14 0.11 -29.89
N LEU A 268 7.94 0.41 -28.85
CA LEU A 268 8.04 1.76 -28.30
C LEU A 268 8.64 2.75 -29.30
N LYS A 269 9.62 2.33 -30.10
CA LYS A 269 10.23 3.18 -31.14
C LYS A 269 9.29 3.47 -32.31
N GLU A 270 8.46 2.50 -32.69
CA GLU A 270 7.44 2.65 -33.75
C GLU A 270 6.25 3.51 -33.29
N ASN A 271 6.04 3.65 -31.98
CA ASN A 271 5.04 4.54 -31.41
C ASN A 271 5.54 5.99 -31.39
N GLU A 272 5.06 6.82 -32.32
CA GLU A 272 5.49 8.23 -32.46
C GLU A 272 4.65 9.23 -31.64
N ALA A 273 3.76 8.76 -30.76
CA ALA A 273 2.91 9.67 -29.98
C ALA A 273 3.75 10.58 -29.07
N GLN A 274 3.32 11.81 -28.81
CA GLN A 274 4.03 12.65 -27.84
C GLN A 274 3.63 12.29 -26.41
N VAL A 275 2.33 12.09 -26.21
CA VAL A 275 1.69 11.79 -24.93
C VAL A 275 1.32 10.30 -24.88
N ARG A 276 1.68 9.64 -23.77
CA ARG A 276 1.38 8.22 -23.53
C ARG A 276 0.75 7.99 -22.17
N LEU A 277 -0.38 7.31 -22.14
CA LEU A 277 -0.95 6.71 -20.93
C LEU A 277 -0.33 5.32 -20.74
N LEU A 278 0.24 5.03 -19.58
CA LEU A 278 0.84 3.74 -19.24
C LEU A 278 0.07 3.05 -18.12
N TYR A 279 -0.38 1.83 -18.36
CA TYR A 279 -0.95 0.94 -17.35
C TYR A 279 -0.18 -0.39 -17.32
N CYS A 280 0.48 -0.69 -16.20
CA CYS A 280 1.20 -1.95 -16.02
C CYS A 280 1.48 -2.19 -14.53
N SER A 281 2.05 -3.35 -14.21
CA SER A 281 2.59 -3.59 -12.87
C SER A 281 3.82 -2.71 -12.62
N GLN A 282 4.19 -2.55 -11.35
CA GLN A 282 5.41 -1.85 -10.98
C GLN A 282 6.68 -2.52 -11.54
N GLU A 283 6.77 -3.86 -11.46
CA GLU A 283 7.90 -4.64 -12.00
C GLU A 283 8.01 -4.47 -13.52
N GLU A 284 6.88 -4.51 -14.21
CA GLU A 284 6.81 -4.33 -15.65
C GLU A 284 7.24 -2.90 -16.06
N ALA A 285 6.89 -1.89 -15.27
CA ALA A 285 7.25 -0.50 -15.54
C ALA A 285 8.77 -0.28 -15.58
N GLU A 286 9.53 -0.94 -14.71
CA GLU A 286 11.00 -0.87 -14.73
C GLU A 286 11.57 -1.36 -16.07
N HIS A 287 11.07 -2.49 -16.57
CA HIS A 287 11.47 -3.04 -17.86
C HIS A 287 11.05 -2.14 -19.03
N ILE A 288 9.83 -1.58 -18.98
CA ILE A 288 9.29 -0.69 -20.00
C ILE A 288 10.09 0.60 -20.07
N PHE A 289 10.37 1.25 -18.94
CA PHE A 289 11.12 2.51 -18.93
C PHE A 289 12.58 2.31 -19.33
N LYS A 290 13.22 1.20 -18.95
CA LYS A 290 14.54 0.83 -19.46
C LYS A 290 14.54 0.68 -20.99
N ALA A 291 13.52 0.05 -21.55
CA ALA A 291 13.36 -0.06 -23.00
C ALA A 291 13.09 1.30 -23.65
N ALA A 292 12.27 2.15 -23.03
CA ALA A 292 11.96 3.50 -23.48
C ALA A 292 13.21 4.40 -23.54
N TRP A 293 14.09 4.30 -22.54
CA TRP A 293 15.40 4.96 -22.58
C TRP A 293 16.25 4.49 -23.76
N ALA A 294 16.32 3.17 -23.97
CA ALA A 294 17.08 2.58 -25.07
C ALA A 294 16.52 2.92 -26.47
N SER A 295 15.24 3.30 -26.58
CA SER A 295 14.61 3.76 -27.82
C SER A 295 14.48 5.28 -27.94
N GLY A 296 14.97 6.07 -26.97
CA GLY A 296 14.85 7.53 -26.97
C GLY A 296 13.45 8.07 -26.63
N GLN A 297 12.56 7.21 -26.15
CA GLN A 297 11.15 7.49 -25.84
C GLN A 297 10.94 8.01 -24.41
N ALA A 298 12.01 8.14 -23.61
CA ALA A 298 11.99 8.64 -22.23
C ALA A 298 12.58 10.06 -22.09
N THR A 299 12.65 10.79 -23.20
CA THR A 299 13.19 12.15 -23.30
C THR A 299 12.14 13.21 -22.94
N PRO A 300 12.51 14.49 -22.72
CA PRO A 300 11.54 15.53 -22.36
C PRO A 300 10.50 15.84 -23.44
N SER A 301 10.74 15.39 -24.68
CA SER A 301 9.75 15.52 -25.76
C SER A 301 8.63 14.47 -25.66
N HIS A 302 8.77 13.45 -24.82
CA HIS A 302 7.82 12.36 -24.69
C HIS A 302 7.24 12.38 -23.27
N MET A 303 5.96 12.73 -23.16
CA MET A 303 5.23 12.82 -21.90
C MET A 303 4.61 11.47 -21.56
N TRP A 304 4.94 10.93 -20.40
CA TRP A 304 4.34 9.71 -19.86
C TRP A 304 3.38 10.05 -18.72
N PHE A 305 2.21 9.43 -18.75
CA PHE A 305 1.22 9.48 -17.67
C PHE A 305 1.09 8.07 -17.13
N ALA A 306 1.58 7.85 -15.91
CA ALA A 306 1.41 6.58 -15.23
C ALA A 306 0.00 6.49 -14.64
N VAL A 307 -0.72 5.44 -14.99
CA VAL A 307 -2.08 5.17 -14.56
C VAL A 307 -2.11 3.85 -13.81
N GLY A 308 -2.77 3.86 -12.66
CA GLY A 308 -3.06 2.67 -11.87
C GLY A 308 -2.38 2.68 -10.51
N PRO A 309 -2.96 1.96 -9.54
CA PRO A 309 -2.55 2.01 -8.13
C PRO A 309 -1.09 1.58 -7.92
N ALA A 310 -0.59 0.62 -8.71
CA ALA A 310 0.78 0.13 -8.64
C ALA A 310 1.83 1.19 -9.01
N LEU A 311 1.43 2.17 -9.82
CA LEU A 311 2.32 3.22 -10.33
C LEU A 311 2.13 4.56 -9.62
N SER A 312 1.24 4.66 -8.63
CA SER A 312 1.08 5.89 -7.83
C SER A 312 2.19 6.06 -6.77
N GLY A 313 3.00 5.03 -6.53
CA GLY A 313 4.02 5.00 -5.48
C GLY A 313 5.47 5.19 -5.93
N LEU A 314 5.71 5.38 -7.24
CA LEU A 314 7.00 5.16 -7.94
C LEU A 314 8.24 5.42 -7.09
N GLY A 315 8.81 4.33 -6.56
CA GLY A 315 10.19 4.22 -6.09
C GLY A 315 11.05 3.52 -7.14
N LEU A 316 10.77 3.77 -8.42
CA LEU A 316 11.44 3.12 -9.54
C LEU A 316 12.73 3.86 -9.92
N GLU A 317 13.73 3.10 -10.32
CA GLU A 317 14.94 3.63 -10.94
C GLU A 317 14.72 3.85 -12.45
N GLY A 318 15.38 4.87 -13.01
CA GLY A 318 15.36 5.10 -14.45
C GLY A 318 14.02 5.61 -15.02
N LEU A 319 13.24 6.34 -14.22
CA LEU A 319 12.02 7.00 -14.70
C LEU A 319 12.28 7.94 -15.89
N PRO A 320 11.31 8.12 -16.80
CA PRO A 320 11.39 9.11 -17.88
C PRO A 320 11.60 10.53 -17.33
N LYS A 321 12.25 11.39 -18.12
CA LYS A 321 12.44 12.80 -17.72
C LYS A 321 11.13 13.56 -17.56
N ALA A 322 10.09 13.15 -18.26
CA ALA A 322 8.78 13.77 -18.21
C ALA A 322 7.73 12.70 -17.92
N LEU A 323 7.44 12.54 -16.62
CA LEU A 323 6.49 11.58 -16.10
C LEU A 323 5.51 12.29 -15.17
N PHE A 324 4.23 12.06 -15.41
CA PHE A 324 3.13 12.48 -14.57
C PHE A 324 2.52 11.25 -13.89
N ALA A 325 2.25 11.35 -12.59
CA ALA A 325 1.59 10.30 -11.83
C ALA A 325 0.67 10.94 -10.78
N VAL A 326 -0.55 10.40 -10.66
CA VAL A 326 -1.52 10.84 -9.65
C VAL A 326 -1.26 10.08 -8.35
N ARG A 327 -1.20 10.80 -7.23
CA ARG A 327 -0.96 10.23 -5.89
C ARG A 327 -2.06 10.68 -4.92
N PRO A 328 -2.51 9.79 -4.01
CA PRO A 328 -3.48 10.17 -2.99
C PRO A 328 -2.87 11.18 -2.01
N GLN A 329 -3.63 12.15 -1.51
CA GLN A 329 -3.14 13.19 -0.59
C GLN A 329 -2.30 12.64 0.59
N GLY A 330 -2.67 11.46 1.10
CA GLY A 330 -1.98 10.78 2.19
C GLY A 330 -0.55 10.29 1.86
N TRP A 331 -0.06 10.44 0.63
CA TRP A 331 1.27 9.97 0.24
C TRP A 331 2.41 10.65 1.01
N ARG A 332 2.21 11.91 1.44
CA ARG A 332 3.17 12.68 2.26
C ARG A 332 3.07 12.40 3.76
N ASP A 333 2.02 11.71 4.20
CA ASP A 333 1.85 11.39 5.60
C ASP A 333 2.90 10.35 6.02
N GLU A 334 3.48 10.53 7.21
CA GLU A 334 4.36 9.53 7.83
C GLU A 334 3.62 8.20 8.04
N PRO A 335 4.32 7.04 8.00
CA PRO A 335 3.73 5.72 8.21
C PRO A 335 2.81 5.65 9.44
N ARG A 336 3.24 6.21 10.57
CA ARG A 336 2.45 6.23 11.82
C ARG A 336 1.09 6.92 11.66
N ARG A 337 1.02 8.01 10.89
CA ARG A 337 -0.23 8.74 10.63
C ARG A 337 -1.16 7.94 9.72
N ARG A 338 -0.61 7.24 8.73
CA ARG A 338 -1.37 6.35 7.84
C ARG A 338 -1.92 5.15 8.60
N ILE A 339 -1.11 4.53 9.47
CA ILE A 339 -1.53 3.46 10.36
C ILE A 339 -2.65 3.92 11.29
N ALA A 340 -2.49 5.07 11.95
CA ALA A 340 -3.49 5.61 12.86
C ALA A 340 -4.85 5.86 12.17
N LYS A 341 -4.83 6.34 10.92
CA LYS A 341 -6.04 6.44 10.09
C LYS A 341 -6.65 5.08 9.79
N GLY A 342 -5.86 4.08 9.39
CA GLY A 342 -6.33 2.71 9.17
C GLY A 342 -6.99 2.10 10.41
N VAL A 343 -6.33 2.21 11.57
CA VAL A 343 -6.86 1.78 12.87
C VAL A 343 -8.17 2.51 13.19
N SER A 344 -8.26 3.81 12.93
CA SER A 344 -9.47 4.61 13.15
C SER A 344 -10.65 4.15 12.27
N VAL A 345 -10.41 3.86 10.98
CA VAL A 345 -11.45 3.36 10.05
C VAL A 345 -11.98 2.01 10.50
N LEU A 346 -11.09 1.07 10.83
CA LEU A 346 -11.48 -0.25 11.34
C LEU A 346 -12.25 -0.14 12.67
N THR A 347 -11.77 0.71 13.58
CA THR A 347 -12.45 0.93 14.87
C THR A 347 -13.84 1.53 14.67
N HIS A 348 -13.98 2.49 13.76
CA HIS A 348 -15.26 3.08 13.40
C HIS A 348 -16.24 2.03 12.88
N GLY A 349 -15.81 1.23 11.89
CA GLY A 349 -16.63 0.17 11.29
C GLY A 349 -17.05 -0.88 12.31
N ALA A 350 -16.12 -1.37 13.12
CA ALA A 350 -16.41 -2.35 14.16
C ALA A 350 -17.37 -1.82 15.24
N MET A 351 -17.20 -0.55 15.65
CA MET A 351 -18.11 0.09 16.61
C MET A 351 -19.48 0.36 16.02
N ALA A 352 -19.57 0.79 14.75
CA ALA A 352 -20.84 0.95 14.06
C ALA A 352 -21.60 -0.38 13.98
N LEU A 353 -20.93 -1.45 13.55
CA LEU A 353 -21.51 -2.79 13.48
C LEU A 353 -21.97 -3.30 14.85
N ARG A 354 -21.19 -3.05 15.90
CA ARG A 354 -21.58 -3.40 17.27
C ARG A 354 -22.80 -2.62 17.74
N ARG A 355 -22.93 -1.33 17.40
CA ARG A 355 -24.12 -0.54 17.76
C ARG A 355 -25.37 -1.06 17.05
N GLU A 356 -25.24 -1.46 15.79
CA GLU A 356 -26.35 -1.92 14.97
C GLU A 356 -26.79 -3.36 15.31
N TYR A 357 -25.83 -4.27 15.51
CA TYR A 357 -26.11 -5.71 15.69
C TYR A 357 -25.80 -6.25 17.09
N GLY A 358 -25.26 -5.46 18.00
CA GLY A 358 -24.84 -5.90 19.35
C GLY A 358 -25.96 -6.36 20.27
N GLY A 359 -27.24 -6.20 19.87
CA GLY A 359 -28.38 -6.80 20.55
C GLY A 359 -28.60 -8.29 20.23
N ALA A 360 -28.00 -8.82 19.15
CA ALA A 360 -28.10 -10.22 18.78
C ALA A 360 -27.08 -11.06 19.59
N ARG A 361 -27.58 -11.83 20.56
CA ARG A 361 -26.74 -12.75 21.35
C ARG A 361 -26.01 -13.74 20.43
N GLY A 362 -24.68 -13.74 20.46
CA GLY A 362 -23.83 -14.75 19.82
C GLY A 362 -23.04 -14.32 18.58
N THR A 363 -23.16 -13.07 18.10
CA THR A 363 -22.40 -12.59 16.94
C THR A 363 -21.00 -12.13 17.34
N SER A 364 -20.02 -13.03 17.23
CA SER A 364 -18.60 -12.66 17.26
C SER A 364 -18.19 -12.20 15.86
N PHE A 365 -18.06 -10.88 15.65
CA PHE A 365 -17.62 -10.29 14.37
C PHE A 365 -16.11 -10.41 14.12
N ALA A 366 -15.49 -11.45 14.66
CA ALA A 366 -14.07 -11.70 14.55
C ALA A 366 -13.83 -12.86 13.57
N GLY A 367 -12.90 -12.67 12.65
CA GLY A 367 -12.45 -13.74 11.77
C GLY A 367 -11.46 -14.66 12.48
N ASN A 368 -11.38 -15.90 12.02
CA ASN A 368 -10.32 -16.84 12.39
C ASN A 368 -9.90 -17.67 11.15
N CYS A 369 -8.79 -18.39 11.26
CA CYS A 369 -8.27 -19.22 10.16
C CYS A 369 -8.70 -20.70 10.20
N VAL A 370 -9.50 -21.10 11.20
CA VAL A 370 -9.78 -22.50 11.51
C VAL A 370 -11.23 -22.90 11.19
N MET A 371 -12.13 -21.93 11.04
CA MET A 371 -13.52 -22.19 10.67
C MET A 371 -13.65 -22.43 9.16
N ASP A 372 -14.52 -23.34 8.76
CA ASP A 372 -14.90 -23.54 7.36
C ASP A 372 -15.36 -22.21 6.75
N GLY A 373 -14.80 -21.83 5.59
CA GLY A 373 -15.09 -20.56 4.89
C GLY A 373 -16.57 -20.33 4.53
N ASN A 374 -17.44 -21.30 4.79
CA ASN A 374 -18.88 -21.23 4.61
C ASN A 374 -19.64 -20.78 5.88
N GLN A 375 -18.96 -20.62 7.02
CA GLN A 375 -19.55 -20.23 8.32
C GLN A 375 -19.06 -18.89 8.87
N THR A 376 -18.22 -18.13 8.15
CA THR A 376 -18.06 -16.71 8.49
C THR A 376 -19.45 -16.08 8.38
N GLN A 377 -20.00 -15.60 9.51
CA GLN A 377 -21.31 -14.97 9.55
C GLN A 377 -21.26 -13.74 8.65
N ARG A 378 -21.58 -13.93 7.37
CA ARG A 378 -21.81 -12.84 6.43
C ARG A 378 -23.01 -12.09 6.99
N VAL A 379 -22.78 -10.85 7.40
CA VAL A 379 -23.85 -9.95 7.81
C VAL A 379 -24.90 -9.97 6.69
N PRO A 380 -26.16 -10.31 6.98
CA PRO A 380 -27.24 -10.21 6.00
C PRO A 380 -27.24 -8.77 5.44
N ASP A 381 -27.44 -8.60 4.14
CA ASP A 381 -27.51 -7.29 3.46
C ASP A 381 -26.20 -6.55 3.18
N ARG A 382 -25.10 -7.27 2.92
CA ARG A 382 -23.94 -6.66 2.25
C ARG A 382 -24.38 -6.10 0.89
N ILE A 383 -24.03 -4.84 0.60
CA ILE A 383 -24.10 -4.28 -0.76
C ILE A 383 -23.36 -5.25 -1.68
N ARG A 384 -24.10 -5.84 -2.62
CA ARG A 384 -23.62 -6.85 -3.57
C ARG A 384 -22.66 -6.27 -4.59
#